data_AF-A0A226MS81-F1
#
_entry.id   AF-A0A226MS81-F1
#
_cell.length_a   1.000
_cell.length_b   1.000
_cell.length_c   1.000
_cell.angle_alpha   90.00
_cell.angle_beta   90.00
_cell.angle_gamma   90.00
#
_symmetry.space_group_name_H-M   'P 1'
#
loop_
_entity.id
_entity.type
_entity.pdbx_description
1 polymer ?
#
loop_
_entity_poly.entity_id
_entity_poly.type
_entity_poly.pdbx_seq_one_letter_code
_entity_poly.pdbx_strand_id
1 'polypeptide(L)'
;MAAQESVYNLLPRLEEKPVKPPRYISTFSSSVKLERERNKAQCKTMGPAKVALPSPKNFLKKHSKEPTLPASECVHRSHEKLSY
;
A
#
# COMPACT_ATOMS: atom_id res chain seq x y z
N MET A 1 -21.72 -50.01 -32.76
CA MET A 1 -22.26 -50.97 -31.76
C MET A 1 -22.85 -50.15 -30.62
N ALA A 2 -24.15 -50.27 -30.38
CA ALA A 2 -24.78 -49.66 -29.21
C ALA A 2 -24.29 -50.38 -27.95
N ALA A 3 -24.10 -49.66 -26.84
CA ALA A 3 -23.70 -50.27 -25.58
C ALA A 3 -24.75 -51.30 -25.14
N GLN A 4 -24.32 -52.50 -24.72
CA GLN A 4 -25.21 -53.49 -24.15
C GLN A 4 -25.87 -52.91 -22.89
N GLU A 5 -27.20 -52.99 -22.84
CA GLU A 5 -27.99 -52.54 -21.70
C GLU A 5 -27.63 -53.39 -20.47
N SER A 6 -27.23 -52.72 -19.39
CA SER A 6 -26.81 -53.35 -18.14
C SER A 6 -27.22 -52.46 -16.97
N VAL A 7 -27.76 -53.08 -15.92
CA VAL A 7 -28.20 -52.39 -14.69
C VAL A 7 -27.06 -51.56 -14.07
N TYR A 8 -25.81 -51.97 -14.26
CA TYR A 8 -24.63 -51.28 -13.75
C TYR A 8 -24.25 -50.01 -14.54
N ASN A 9 -24.81 -49.82 -15.74
CA ASN A 9 -24.59 -48.62 -16.57
C ASN A 9 -25.67 -47.54 -16.33
N LEU A 10 -26.60 -47.76 -15.40
CA LEU A 10 -27.70 -46.83 -15.11
C LEU A 10 -27.24 -45.55 -14.40
N LEU A 11 -26.14 -45.62 -13.66
CA LEU A 11 -25.57 -44.46 -12.98
C LEU A 11 -24.51 -43.80 -13.87
N PRO A 12 -24.59 -42.48 -14.08
CA PRO A 12 -23.53 -41.74 -14.76
C PRO A 12 -22.20 -41.95 -14.04
N ARG A 13 -21.15 -42.29 -14.81
CA ARG A 13 -19.80 -42.34 -14.26
C ARG A 13 -19.37 -40.92 -13.90
N LEU A 14 -18.77 -40.78 -12.73
CA LEU A 14 -18.16 -39.52 -12.33
C LEU A 14 -16.95 -39.28 -13.23
N GLU A 15 -17.12 -38.46 -14.27
CA GLU A 15 -16.02 -38.01 -15.10
C GLU A 15 -15.24 -36.93 -14.35
N GLU A 16 -13.98 -37.23 -14.01
CA GLU A 16 -13.08 -36.23 -13.45
C GLU A 16 -12.78 -35.18 -14.53
N LYS A 17 -13.27 -33.96 -14.32
CA LYS A 17 -13.00 -32.85 -15.24
C LYS A 17 -11.50 -32.53 -15.20
N PRO A 18 -10.83 -32.43 -16.36
CA PRO A 18 -9.42 -32.06 -16.37
C PRO A 18 -9.22 -30.69 -15.75
N VAL A 19 -8.25 -30.59 -14.83
CA VAL A 19 -7.90 -29.33 -14.18
C VAL A 19 -7.29 -28.39 -15.23
N LYS A 20 -7.81 -27.15 -15.27
CA LYS A 20 -7.28 -26.14 -16.19
C LYS A 20 -5.83 -25.81 -15.85
N PRO A 21 -4.93 -25.68 -16.84
CA PRO A 21 -3.55 -25.33 -16.58
C PRO A 21 -3.45 -23.90 -16.00
N PRO A 22 -2.36 -23.61 -15.25
CA PRO A 22 -2.11 -22.27 -14.74
C PRO A 22 -1.96 -21.27 -15.87
N ARG A 23 -2.45 -20.05 -15.66
CA ARG A 23 -2.31 -18.95 -16.61
C ARG A 23 -0.87 -18.44 -16.59
N TYR A 24 -0.37 -18.03 -17.76
CA TYR A 24 0.89 -17.31 -17.86
C TYR A 24 0.89 -16.04 -16.99
N ILE A 25 1.98 -15.82 -16.27
CA ILE A 25 2.23 -14.61 -15.47
C ILE A 25 3.47 -13.94 -16.04
N SER A 26 3.38 -12.63 -16.30
CA SER A 26 4.52 -11.85 -16.80
C SER A 26 5.66 -11.81 -15.78
N THR A 27 6.89 -11.99 -16.28
CA THR A 27 8.14 -11.84 -15.52
C THR A 27 8.33 -10.43 -14.95
N PHE A 28 7.75 -9.43 -15.59
CA PHE A 28 7.84 -8.01 -15.18
C PHE A 28 6.74 -7.59 -14.21
N SER A 29 5.86 -8.51 -13.79
CA SER A 29 4.77 -8.18 -12.88
C SER A 29 5.26 -7.61 -11.52
N SER A 30 6.44 -8.04 -11.06
CA SER A 30 7.10 -7.52 -9.86
C SER A 30 7.67 -6.12 -10.06
N SER A 31 8.39 -5.88 -11.16
CA SER A 31 8.98 -4.58 -11.47
C SER A 31 7.91 -3.50 -11.65
N VAL A 32 6.83 -3.80 -12.37
CA VAL A 32 5.70 -2.87 -12.56
C VAL A 32 5.06 -2.48 -11.22
N LYS A 33 4.94 -3.42 -10.27
CA LYS A 33 4.41 -3.11 -8.93
C LYS A 33 5.33 -2.14 -8.19
N LEU A 34 6.64 -2.37 -8.21
CA LEU A 34 7.63 -1.51 -7.57
C LEU A 34 7.68 -0.12 -8.21
N GLU A 35 7.65 -0.03 -9.54
CA GLU A 35 7.66 1.25 -10.25
C GLU A 35 6.41 2.07 -9.95
N ARG A 36 5.25 1.43 -9.91
CA ARG A 36 3.99 2.07 -9.52
C ARG A 36 4.04 2.57 -8.08
N GLU A 37 4.64 1.81 -7.16
CA GLU A 37 4.77 2.23 -5.76
C GLU A 37 5.79 3.35 -5.55
N ARG A 38 6.86 3.41 -6.36
CA ARG A 38 7.85 4.50 -6.32
C ARG A 38 7.29 5.78 -6.94
N ASN A 39 6.39 5.66 -7.92
CA ASN A 39 5.78 6.80 -8.60
C ASN A 39 4.51 7.33 -7.94
N LYS A 40 4.38 7.20 -6.61
CA LYS A 40 3.21 7.64 -5.81
C LYS A 40 2.94 9.14 -5.76
N ALA A 41 3.73 10.01 -6.40
CA ALA A 41 3.35 11.41 -6.47
C ALA A 41 2.09 11.52 -7.33
N GLN A 42 0.97 11.74 -6.66
CA GLN A 42 -0.41 11.61 -7.15
C GLN A 42 -0.73 12.46 -8.40
N CYS A 43 0.17 13.37 -8.79
CA CYS A 43 -0.12 14.45 -9.70
C CYS A 43 1.13 15.01 -10.43
N LYS A 44 2.09 14.15 -10.83
CA LYS A 44 3.32 14.58 -11.55
C LYS A 44 3.04 15.25 -12.90
N THR A 45 1.98 14.82 -13.60
CA THR A 45 1.70 15.29 -14.97
C THR A 45 0.68 16.43 -15.00
N MET A 46 -0.50 16.27 -14.37
CA MET A 46 -1.63 17.20 -14.53
C MET A 46 -2.15 17.83 -13.23
N GLY A 47 -1.40 17.74 -12.13
CA GLY A 47 -1.87 18.28 -10.86
C GLY A 47 -3.04 17.47 -10.25
N PRO A 48 -3.54 17.86 -9.07
CA PRO A 48 -4.72 17.26 -8.48
C PRO A 48 -5.95 17.49 -9.36
N ALA A 49 -6.79 16.46 -9.56
CA ALA A 49 -8.01 16.57 -10.37
C ALA A 49 -8.99 17.64 -9.86
N LYS A 50 -9.00 17.87 -8.54
CA LYS A 50 -9.74 18.96 -7.89
C LYS A 50 -8.86 19.60 -6.83
N VAL A 51 -8.37 20.80 -7.10
CA VAL A 51 -7.56 21.57 -6.14
C VAL A 51 -8.49 22.04 -5.02
N ALA A 52 -8.16 21.67 -3.77
CA ALA A 52 -8.89 22.16 -2.61
C ALA A 52 -8.58 23.65 -2.40
N LEU A 53 -9.61 24.49 -2.40
CA LEU A 53 -9.46 25.91 -2.09
C LEU A 53 -9.24 26.07 -0.58
N PRO A 54 -8.18 26.77 -0.15
CA PRO A 54 -7.96 27.00 1.27
C PRO A 54 -9.08 27.90 1.83
N SER A 55 -9.66 27.49 2.95
CA SER A 55 -10.59 28.34 3.69
C SER A 55 -9.84 29.56 4.24
N PRO A 56 -10.40 30.78 4.17
CA PRO A 56 -9.78 32.00 4.72
C PRO A 56 -9.46 31.90 6.22
N LYS A 57 -10.15 31.02 6.95
CA LYS A 57 -9.90 30.76 8.37
C LYS A 57 -8.54 30.09 8.63
N ASN A 58 -8.00 29.37 7.65
CA ASN A 58 -6.74 28.63 7.75
C ASN A 58 -5.59 29.38 7.06
N PHE A 59 -5.44 30.67 7.36
CA PHE A 59 -4.32 31.46 6.87
C PHE A 59 -3.00 31.05 7.55
N LEU A 60 -1.89 31.19 6.84
CA LEU A 60 -0.56 30.87 7.36
C LEU A 60 -0.17 31.88 8.46
N LYS A 61 0.17 31.37 9.63
CA LYS A 61 0.72 32.16 10.75
C LYS A 61 2.26 32.23 10.63
N LYS A 62 2.87 33.22 11.28
CA LYS A 62 4.33 33.34 11.37
C LYS A 62 4.93 32.03 11.92
N HIS A 63 6.05 31.57 11.35
CA HIS A 63 6.75 30.34 11.72
C HIS A 63 5.98 29.02 11.53
N SER A 64 4.82 29.01 10.84
CA SER A 64 4.02 27.79 10.64
C SER A 64 4.68 26.70 9.77
N LYS A 65 5.64 27.07 8.93
CA LYS A 65 6.36 26.15 8.04
C LYS A 65 7.79 25.89 8.48
N GLU A 66 8.23 26.53 9.56
CA GLU A 66 9.58 26.34 10.04
C GLU A 66 9.69 24.98 10.72
N PRO A 67 10.73 24.18 10.39
CA PRO A 67 10.95 22.91 11.06
C PRO A 67 11.31 23.18 12.52
N THR A 68 10.47 22.71 13.45
CA THR A 68 10.77 22.75 14.89
C THR A 68 11.92 21.81 15.19
N LEU A 69 13.07 22.38 15.55
CA LEU A 69 14.20 21.62 16.05
C LEU A 69 13.88 21.08 17.45
N PRO A 70 14.24 19.83 17.78
CA PRO A 70 14.07 19.30 19.13
C PRO A 70 14.88 20.15 20.12
N ALA A 71 14.30 20.46 21.28
CA ALA A 71 14.97 21.22 22.32
C ALA A 71 16.15 20.40 22.86
N SER A 72 17.34 20.99 22.91
CA SER A 72 18.47 20.39 23.63
C SER A 72 18.23 20.48 25.12
N GLU A 73 18.30 19.35 25.83
CA GLU A 73 18.20 19.30 27.29
C GLU A 73 19.28 20.20 27.92
N CYS A 74 18.85 21.27 28.60
CA CYS A 74 19.72 22.06 29.45
C CYS A 74 20.12 21.20 30.66
N VAL A 75 21.31 20.62 30.63
CA VAL A 75 21.90 19.96 31.79
C VAL A 75 22.26 21.05 32.81
N HIS A 76 21.30 21.37 33.69
CA HIS A 76 21.55 22.17 34.87
C HIS A 76 22.48 21.39 35.81
N ARG A 77 23.79 21.67 35.72
CA ARG A 77 24.80 21.17 36.64
C ARG A 77 24.61 21.87 37.99
N SER A 78 23.85 21.26 38.89
CA SER A 78 23.63 21.74 40.25
C SER A 78 24.97 21.92 40.97
N HIS A 79 25.29 23.16 41.34
CA HIS A 79 26.46 23.49 42.15
C HIS A 79 26.17 23.03 43.59
N GLU A 80 26.74 21.89 43.99
CA GLU A 80 26.78 21.46 45.38
C GLU A 80 27.58 22.51 46.18
N LYS A 81 26.88 23.25 47.04
CA LYS A 81 27.54 24.17 47.98
C LYS A 81 27.98 23.36 49.19
N LEU A 82 29.31 23.22 49.33
CA LEU A 82 29.98 22.77 50.54
C LEU A 82 29.59 23.71 51.70
N SER A 83 28.94 23.20 52.76
CA SER A 83 28.74 23.93 54.01
C SER A 83 29.91 23.67 54.96
N TYR A 84 30.48 24.75 55.51
CA TYR A 84 31.48 24.75 56.57
C TYR A 84 30.95 24.16 57.87
#